data_AF-A0A2A4T9K0-F1
#
_entry.id   AF-A0A2A4T9K0-F1
#
_cell.length_a   1.000
_cell.length_b   1.000
_cell.length_c   1.000
_cell.angle_alpha   90.00
_cell.angle_beta   90.00
_cell.angle_gamma   90.00
#
_symmetry.space_group_name_H-M   'P 1'
#
loop_
_entity.id
_entity.type
_entity.pdbx_description
1 polymer ?
#
loop_
_entity_poly.entity_id
_entity_poly.type
_entity_poly.pdbx_seq_one_letter_code
_entity_poly.pdbx_strand_id
1 'polypeptide(L)'
;MKRILLPLLATLAFSSTLLAQDTPAPSVRLSTFEQCNNWTRHYCKDGAHERTVNQQLMEWKKRGIIITTRLIKKAAREAEN
;
A
#
# COMPACT_ATOMS: atom_id res chain seq x y z
N MET A 1 44.66 34.22 -44.56
CA MET A 1 45.40 34.05 -43.30
C MET A 1 44.42 33.67 -42.19
N LYS A 2 44.80 32.66 -41.39
CA LYS A 2 44.41 32.34 -40.01
C LYS A 2 42.92 32.18 -39.64
N ARG A 3 42.57 30.89 -39.43
CA ARG A 3 41.44 30.39 -38.64
C ARG A 3 41.51 30.96 -37.21
N ILE A 4 40.37 31.35 -36.67
CA ILE A 4 40.15 31.38 -35.22
C ILE A 4 38.89 30.55 -34.96
N LEU A 5 39.12 29.31 -34.55
CA LEU A 5 38.20 28.58 -33.67
C LEU A 5 38.22 29.28 -32.31
N LEU A 6 37.07 29.38 -31.64
CA LEU A 6 36.82 28.90 -30.27
C LEU A 6 35.35 29.17 -29.87
N PRO A 7 34.78 28.45 -28.88
CA PRO A 7 33.51 27.77 -29.02
C PRO A 7 32.54 28.10 -27.86
N LEU A 8 31.51 27.26 -27.72
CA LEU A 8 30.84 26.89 -26.46
C LEU A 8 29.71 27.81 -25.91
N LEU A 9 28.59 27.13 -25.68
CA LEU A 9 27.51 27.38 -24.70
C LEU A 9 26.47 28.47 -24.97
N ALA A 10 25.27 27.99 -25.29
CA ALA A 10 23.97 28.26 -24.63
C ALA A 10 22.91 28.16 -25.75
N THR A 11 22.06 27.15 -25.83
CA THR A 11 21.06 26.81 -24.81
C THR A 11 20.55 25.38 -25.06
N LEU A 12 20.95 24.44 -24.21
CA LEU A 12 20.15 23.26 -23.92
C LEU A 12 19.27 23.62 -22.73
N ALA A 13 17.95 23.57 -22.88
CA ALA A 13 17.03 23.13 -21.84
C ALA A 13 15.65 22.89 -22.43
N PHE A 14 15.50 21.69 -22.99
CA PHE A 14 14.24 20.96 -23.03
C PHE A 14 13.63 20.97 -21.61
N SER A 15 12.40 21.45 -21.44
CA SER A 15 11.62 21.20 -20.23
C SER A 15 10.15 21.13 -20.59
N SER A 16 9.80 20.10 -21.36
CA SER A 16 8.47 19.53 -21.40
C SER A 16 8.13 18.99 -20.01
N THR A 17 7.58 19.83 -19.14
CA THR A 17 6.92 19.38 -17.91
C THR A 17 5.60 18.71 -18.28
N LEU A 18 5.68 17.47 -18.76
CA LEU A 18 4.58 16.52 -18.64
C LEU A 18 4.39 16.28 -17.15
N LEU A 19 3.42 16.97 -16.55
CA LEU A 19 2.91 16.62 -15.23
C LEU A 19 2.34 15.20 -15.34
N ALA A 20 3.13 14.22 -14.93
CA ALA A 20 2.62 12.89 -14.62
C ALA A 20 1.55 13.08 -13.53
N GLN A 21 0.29 12.90 -13.89
CA GLN A 21 -0.78 12.86 -12.92
C GLN A 21 -0.51 11.67 -12.00
N ASP A 22 -0.17 11.97 -10.74
CA ASP A 22 -0.19 11.00 -9.66
C ASP A 22 -1.61 10.47 -9.54
N THR A 23 -1.92 9.42 -10.29
CA THR A 23 -3.13 8.65 -10.08
C THR A 23 -2.97 8.01 -8.70
N PRO A 24 -3.78 8.39 -7.69
CA PRO A 24 -3.63 7.81 -6.37
C PRO A 24 -3.80 6.30 -6.51
N ALA A 25 -2.77 5.55 -6.12
CA ALA A 25 -2.79 4.10 -6.17
C ALA A 25 -4.07 3.61 -5.47
N PRO A 26 -4.76 2.60 -6.04
CA PRO A 26 -6.01 2.12 -5.48
C PRO A 26 -5.79 1.73 -4.02
N SER A 27 -6.51 2.39 -3.10
CA SER A 27 -6.37 2.11 -1.68
C SER A 27 -6.88 0.68 -1.41
N VAL A 28 -5.98 -0.25 -1.10
CA VAL A 28 -6.36 -1.59 -0.66
C VAL A 28 -7.14 -1.46 0.64
N ARG A 29 -8.34 -2.04 0.70
CA ARG A 29 -9.21 -2.04 1.89
C ARG A 29 -9.77 -3.44 2.13
N LEU A 30 -9.91 -3.83 3.39
CA LEU A 30 -10.69 -5.02 3.75
C LEU A 30 -12.18 -4.73 3.55
N SER A 31 -12.89 -5.67 2.95
CA SER A 31 -14.35 -5.71 2.97
C SER A 31 -14.84 -6.14 4.35
N THR A 32 -16.13 -5.93 4.64
CA THR A 32 -16.74 -6.27 5.93
C THR A 32 -16.49 -7.72 6.36
N PHE A 33 -16.49 -8.67 5.41
CA PHE A 33 -16.28 -10.10 5.69
C PHE A 33 -14.82 -10.48 5.91
N GLU A 34 -13.89 -9.59 5.57
CA GLU A 34 -12.45 -9.79 5.75
C GLU A 34 -11.92 -9.11 7.01
N GLN A 35 -12.78 -8.41 7.76
CA GLN A 35 -12.45 -7.75 9.03
C GLN A 35 -12.94 -8.58 10.23
N CYS A 36 -12.35 -8.32 11.40
CA CYS A 36 -13.01 -8.60 12.66
C CYS A 36 -14.38 -7.87 12.68
N ASN A 37 -15.42 -8.60 13.05
CA ASN A 37 -16.81 -8.16 13.06
C ASN A 37 -17.62 -9.09 13.99
N ASN A 38 -18.94 -8.86 14.10
CA ASN A 38 -19.81 -9.65 14.97
C ASN A 38 -19.83 -11.17 14.66
N TRP A 39 -19.57 -11.57 13.41
CA TRP A 39 -19.52 -12.99 13.01
C TRP A 39 -18.22 -13.67 13.46
N THR A 40 -17.16 -12.89 13.61
CA THR A 40 -15.81 -13.35 13.97
C THR A 40 -15.47 -13.15 15.44
N ARG A 41 -16.42 -12.65 16.25
CA ARG A 41 -16.30 -12.41 17.70
C ARG A 41 -15.86 -13.61 18.56
N HIS A 42 -16.02 -14.82 18.03
CA HIS A 42 -15.57 -16.04 18.70
C HIS A 42 -14.04 -16.15 18.80
N TYR A 43 -13.31 -15.33 18.05
CA TYR A 43 -11.85 -15.28 18.05
C TYR A 43 -11.29 -13.85 17.98
N CYS A 44 -12.07 -12.87 17.51
CA CYS A 44 -11.72 -11.45 17.65
C CYS A 44 -12.29 -10.88 18.95
N LYS A 45 -11.45 -10.16 19.72
CA LYS A 45 -11.86 -9.29 20.83
C LYS A 45 -11.90 -7.84 20.35
N ASP A 46 -12.85 -7.06 20.86
CA ASP A 46 -12.99 -5.65 20.51
C ASP A 46 -11.78 -4.82 20.95
N GLY A 47 -11.57 -3.68 20.29
CA GLY A 47 -10.57 -2.69 20.69
C GLY A 47 -9.17 -2.99 20.12
N ALA A 48 -8.16 -3.08 20.98
CA ALA A 48 -6.77 -3.19 20.53
C ALA A 48 -6.50 -4.47 19.73
N HIS A 49 -7.07 -5.60 20.17
CA HIS A 49 -6.95 -6.89 19.51
C HIS A 49 -7.50 -6.86 18.08
N GLU A 50 -8.74 -6.39 17.92
CA GLU A 50 -9.37 -6.17 16.61
C GLU A 50 -8.51 -5.32 15.68
N ARG A 51 -7.95 -4.20 16.18
CA ARG A 51 -7.08 -3.33 15.36
C ARG A 51 -5.84 -4.06 14.87
N THR A 52 -5.18 -4.81 15.75
CA THR A 52 -3.98 -5.61 15.39
C THR A 52 -4.32 -6.67 14.34
N VAL A 53 -5.41 -7.41 14.54
CA VAL A 53 -5.85 -8.43 13.59
C VAL A 53 -6.18 -7.80 12.24
N ASN A 54 -7.01 -6.74 12.21
CA ASN A 54 -7.39 -6.05 10.98
C ASN A 54 -6.17 -5.46 10.25
N GLN A 55 -5.18 -4.95 10.98
CA GLN A 55 -3.94 -4.46 10.39
C GLN A 55 -3.14 -5.58 9.72
N GLN A 56 -3.02 -6.74 10.37
CA GLN A 56 -2.35 -7.90 9.79
C GLN A 56 -3.07 -8.42 8.52
N LEU A 57 -4.41 -8.47 8.55
CA LEU A 57 -5.22 -8.87 7.40
C LEU A 57 -5.08 -7.88 6.25
N MET A 58 -4.99 -6.57 6.53
CA MET A 58 -4.69 -5.56 5.53
C MET A 58 -3.33 -5.81 4.86
N GLU A 59 -2.29 -6.13 5.63
CA GLU A 59 -0.96 -6.42 5.07
C GLU A 59 -0.96 -7.67 4.18
N TRP A 60 -1.70 -8.71 4.57
CA TRP A 60 -1.89 -9.88 3.70
C TRP A 60 -2.66 -9.53 2.42
N LYS A 61 -3.72 -8.74 2.53
CA LYS A 61 -4.50 -8.32 1.36
C LYS A 61 -3.69 -7.46 0.40
N LYS A 62 -2.85 -6.56 0.91
CA LYS A 62 -1.89 -5.78 0.11
C LYS A 62 -0.92 -6.68 -0.68
N ARG A 63 -0.59 -7.85 -0.15
CA ARG A 63 0.26 -8.87 -0.82
C ARG A 63 -0.53 -9.76 -1.80
N GLY A 64 -1.80 -9.48 -2.04
CA GLY A 64 -2.66 -10.28 -2.93
C GLY A 64 -3.20 -11.56 -2.29
N ILE A 65 -3.10 -11.71 -0.97
CA ILE A 65 -3.64 -12.88 -0.27
C ILE A 65 -5.15 -12.69 -0.07
N ILE A 66 -5.93 -13.67 -0.50
CA ILE A 66 -7.38 -13.70 -0.28
C ILE A 66 -7.65 -13.98 1.20
N ILE A 67 -8.31 -13.04 1.87
CA ILE A 67 -8.63 -13.19 3.29
C ILE A 67 -9.81 -14.15 3.46
N THR A 68 -9.56 -15.22 4.21
CA THR A 68 -10.56 -16.25 4.54
C THR A 68 -10.72 -16.33 6.05
N THR A 69 -11.82 -16.91 6.53
CA THR A 69 -12.06 -17.16 7.96
C THR A 69 -10.90 -17.89 8.65
N ARG A 70 -10.21 -18.79 7.93
CA ARG A 70 -9.02 -19.50 8.45
C ARG A 70 -7.87 -18.53 8.75
N LEU A 71 -7.65 -17.54 7.89
CA LEU A 71 -6.63 -16.52 8.08
C LEU A 71 -7.01 -15.54 9.19
N ILE A 72 -8.28 -15.15 9.30
CA ILE A 72 -8.75 -14.32 10.43
C ILE A 72 -8.50 -15.04 11.75
N LYS A 73 -8.82 -16.35 11.83
CA LYS A 73 -8.53 -17.17 13.01
C LYS A 73 -7.03 -17.29 13.29
N LYS A 74 -6.19 -17.36 12.26
CA LYS A 74 -4.73 -17.41 12.40
C LYS A 74 -4.20 -16.10 12.97
N ALA A 75 -4.53 -14.97 12.36
CA ALA A 75 -4.14 -13.64 12.82
C ALA A 75 -4.63 -13.37 14.26
N ALA A 76 -5.86 -13.77 14.58
CA ALA A 76 -6.41 -13.66 15.93
C ALA A 76 -5.59 -14.42 16.97
N ARG A 77 -5.11 -15.63 16.69
CA ARG A 77 -4.24 -16.38 17.61
C ARG A 77 -2.85 -15.76 17.72
N GLU A 78 -2.30 -15.26 16.61
CA GLU A 78 -0.99 -14.62 16.58
C GLU A 78 -0.99 -13.31 17.39
N ALA A 79 -2.10 -12.57 17.40
CA ALA A 79 -2.26 -11.36 18.19
C ALA A 79 -2.38 -11.59 19.72
N GLU A 80 -2.52 -12.83 20.19
CA GLU A 80 -2.59 -13.18 21.61
C GLU A 80 -1.23 -13.58 22.21
N ASN A 81 -0.19 -13.76 21.39
CA ASN A 81 1.16 -14.11 21.82
C ASN A 81 2.08 -12.88 21.77
#